data_AF-A0A2X3VLT2-F1
#
_entry.id   AF-A0A2X3VLT2-F1
#
_cell.length_a   1.000
_cell.length_b   1.000
_cell.length_c   1.000
_cell.angle_alpha   90.00
_cell.angle_beta   90.00
_cell.angle_gamma   90.00
#
_symmetry.space_group_name_H-M   'P 1'
#
loop_
_entity.id
_entity.type
_entity.pdbx_description
1 polymer ?
#
loop_
_entity_poly.entity_id
_entity_poly.type
_entity_poly.pdbx_seq_one_letter_code
_entity_poly.pdbx_strand_id
1 'polypeptide(L)'
;MTGTVLYLINSQMDTLSIITWLFVIIPFPFLGSVFLIYTKRDWGVRELKMLVKQSTLAIKPYFRQDDQIMEELAERHSTTYNLAKYLHRASGFPVYKNTKVTYFPSGQEKFKALKEELLKAKKFIFLEYFIIDEGLMWGEILGILEQKVAEGVEVRVMYDGMIELSTLSLDYSKRLEKLGIKAKVFSPITPFVSTYYNYRDHRKILVIDNKVAFNGGINLADEYINAINRFGYWKDTAVMLEGEAVRSFTLMFLQMWSTTSEVYHFEPYLTEEASSPQEAGFVIPYCDSPLDHEKVGENVYIDILNQARDYVHIMTPYLILDSEMEHAIKFAAERGVDVKLIMPGIPDKKVPYALAKRYYPSLLDSGVKIYEFTPGFVHAKVFVADDTKAVVGTINLDYRSLYHHFECATYMYRTACISDITEDFNQTLKQCQRVTRASLRKEKLTTKITGIVVKLVAPLL
;
A
#
# COMPACT_ATOMS: atom_id res chain seq x y z
N MET A 1 10.73 6.70 36.61
CA MET A 1 9.79 7.63 35.96
C MET A 1 10.55 8.64 35.09
N THR A 2 11.46 9.44 35.67
CA THR A 2 12.19 10.50 34.96
C THR A 2 13.02 9.99 33.77
N GLY A 3 13.70 8.84 33.90
CA GLY A 3 14.49 8.27 32.81
C GLY A 3 13.69 7.87 31.57
N THR A 4 12.54 7.20 31.74
CA THR A 4 11.68 6.77 30.61
C THR A 4 11.03 7.96 29.91
N VAL A 5 10.59 8.97 30.67
CA VAL A 5 10.01 10.20 30.12
C VAL A 5 11.07 10.99 29.34
N LEU A 6 12.29 11.13 29.87
CA LEU A 6 13.41 11.74 29.16
C LEU A 6 13.75 10.96 27.89
N TYR A 7 13.76 9.62 27.94
CA TYR A 7 13.97 8.79 26.75
C TYR A 7 12.91 9.06 25.68
N LEU A 8 11.62 9.10 26.03
CA LEU A 8 10.54 9.35 25.08
C LEU A 8 10.66 10.70 24.39
N ILE A 9 10.92 11.76 25.16
CA ILE A 9 11.08 13.12 24.63
C ILE A 9 12.28 13.23 23.68
N ASN A 10 13.33 12.42 23.90
CA ASN A 10 14.53 12.38 23.05
C ASN A 10 14.48 11.26 22.00
N SER A 11 13.35 10.55 21.87
CA SER A 11 13.21 9.48 20.89
C SER A 11 12.84 10.05 19.51
N GLN A 12 13.13 9.29 18.45
CA GLN A 12 12.74 9.63 17.07
C GLN A 12 11.27 9.29 16.75
N MET A 13 10.44 9.12 17.78
CA MET A 13 9.02 8.80 17.58
C MET A 13 8.27 10.04 17.11
N ASP A 14 7.20 9.85 16.34
CA ASP A 14 6.31 10.96 16.02
C ASP A 14 5.70 11.54 17.31
N THR A 15 5.31 12.81 17.24
CA THR A 15 4.87 13.55 18.42
C THR A 15 3.62 12.95 19.06
N LEU A 16 2.69 12.41 18.26
CA LEU A 16 1.48 11.81 18.78
C LEU A 16 1.81 10.50 19.52
N SER A 17 2.71 9.67 18.98
CA SER A 17 3.19 8.48 19.68
C SER A 17 3.86 8.81 21.01
N ILE A 18 4.70 9.85 21.08
CA ILE A 18 5.31 10.31 22.34
C ILE A 18 4.21 10.65 23.35
N ILE A 19 3.24 11.46 22.95
CA ILE A 19 2.12 11.86 23.81
C ILE A 19 1.32 10.64 24.28
N THR A 20 0.99 9.71 23.40
CA THR A 20 0.28 8.48 23.74
C THR A 20 1.05 7.65 24.78
N TRP A 21 2.37 7.51 24.65
CA TRP A 21 3.18 6.81 25.64
C TRP A 21 3.28 7.55 26.97
N LEU A 22 3.32 8.89 26.96
CA LEU A 22 3.26 9.69 28.19
C LEU A 22 1.93 9.48 28.93
N PHE A 23 0.80 9.38 28.22
CA PHE A 23 -0.50 9.06 28.83
C PHE A 23 -0.54 7.68 29.49
N VAL A 24 0.23 6.72 29.01
CA VAL A 24 0.35 5.38 29.63
C VAL A 24 1.33 5.40 30.81
N ILE A 25 2.48 6.07 30.64
CA ILE A 25 3.59 6.03 31.61
C ILE A 25 3.38 6.96 32.80
N ILE A 26 2.77 8.13 32.63
CA ILE A 26 2.57 9.07 33.76
C ILE A 26 1.67 8.47 34.85
N PRO A 27 0.49 7.90 34.54
CA PRO A 27 -0.36 7.29 35.57
C PRO A 27 0.18 5.94 36.07
N PHE A 28 0.89 5.19 35.22
CA PHE A 28 1.44 3.87 35.55
C PHE A 28 2.95 3.79 35.26
N PRO A 29 3.82 4.46 36.04
CA PRO A 29 5.25 4.60 35.71
C PRO A 29 6.00 3.28 35.54
N PHE A 30 5.75 2.31 36.43
CA PHE A 30 6.43 1.03 36.38
C PHE A 30 5.88 0.16 35.24
N LEU A 31 4.56 -0.09 35.22
CA LEU A 31 3.92 -0.92 34.21
C LEU A 31 4.07 -0.34 32.80
N GLY A 32 3.87 0.97 32.63
CA GLY A 32 4.03 1.67 31.37
C GLY A 32 5.47 1.66 30.88
N SER A 33 6.47 1.78 31.76
CA SER A 33 7.88 1.68 31.35
C SER A 33 8.24 0.25 30.94
N VAL A 34 7.78 -0.76 31.68
CA VAL A 34 7.98 -2.17 31.32
C VAL A 34 7.29 -2.48 29.99
N PHE A 35 6.09 -1.97 29.77
CA PHE A 35 5.35 -2.14 28.53
C PHE A 35 6.03 -1.42 27.36
N LEU A 36 6.50 -0.18 27.53
CA LEU A 36 7.29 0.52 26.51
C LEU A 36 8.55 -0.25 26.17
N ILE A 37 9.30 -0.71 27.17
CA ILE A 37 10.50 -1.52 26.95
C ILE A 37 10.11 -2.77 26.17
N TYR A 38 9.08 -3.51 26.58
CA TYR A 38 8.62 -4.70 25.88
C TYR A 38 8.30 -4.41 24.41
N THR A 39 7.51 -3.38 24.11
CA THR A 39 7.16 -2.99 22.73
C THR A 39 8.37 -2.53 21.91
N LYS A 40 9.34 -1.82 22.50
CA LYS A 40 10.53 -1.33 21.77
C LYS A 40 11.59 -2.38 21.54
N ARG A 41 11.62 -3.44 22.36
CA ARG A 41 12.70 -4.42 22.32
C ARG A 41 12.53 -5.42 21.17
N ASP A 42 11.33 -5.50 20.57
CA ASP A 42 11.00 -6.22 19.34
C ASP A 42 11.57 -7.66 19.30
N TRP A 43 11.43 -8.41 20.41
CA TRP A 43 12.15 -9.70 20.58
C TRP A 43 11.82 -10.70 19.47
N GLY A 44 10.58 -10.69 18.98
CA GLY A 44 10.10 -11.59 17.92
C GLY A 44 10.36 -11.10 16.49
N VAL A 45 10.96 -9.91 16.29
CA VAL A 45 11.12 -9.29 14.95
C VAL A 45 12.59 -9.16 14.55
N ARG A 46 13.54 -9.43 15.46
CA ARG A 46 14.98 -9.27 15.16
C ARG A 46 15.45 -10.13 14.02
N GLU A 47 14.99 -11.38 13.98
CA GLU A 47 15.28 -12.31 12.91
C GLU A 47 14.69 -11.81 11.58
N LEU A 48 13.40 -11.46 11.56
CA LEU A 48 12.75 -10.86 10.39
C LEU A 48 13.49 -9.60 9.89
N LYS A 49 13.84 -8.68 10.79
CA LYS A 49 14.63 -7.47 10.49
C LYS A 49 15.97 -7.81 9.85
N MET A 50 16.66 -8.82 10.37
CA MET A 50 17.93 -9.27 9.82
C MET A 50 17.76 -9.86 8.42
N LEU A 51 16.77 -10.74 8.23
CA LEU A 51 16.49 -11.42 6.96
C LEU A 51 16.03 -10.45 5.87
N VAL A 52 15.14 -9.52 6.20
CA VAL A 52 14.73 -8.44 5.30
C VAL A 52 15.93 -7.57 4.96
N LYS A 53 16.76 -7.17 5.93
CA LYS A 53 17.97 -6.39 5.65
C LYS A 53 18.94 -7.12 4.72
N GLN A 54 19.18 -8.41 4.94
CA GLN A 54 20.07 -9.21 4.10
C GLN A 54 19.54 -9.34 2.67
N SER A 55 18.26 -9.67 2.51
CA SER A 55 17.62 -9.75 1.19
C SER A 55 17.62 -8.40 0.46
N THR A 56 17.37 -7.28 1.18
CA THR A 56 17.48 -5.93 0.62
C THR A 56 18.90 -5.62 0.12
N LEU A 57 19.93 -5.97 0.89
CA LEU A 57 21.32 -5.78 0.46
C LEU A 57 21.68 -6.65 -0.75
N ALA A 58 21.18 -7.89 -0.79
CA ALA A 58 21.41 -8.80 -1.90
C ALA A 58 20.72 -8.37 -3.19
N ILE A 59 19.48 -7.84 -3.13
CA ILE A 59 18.71 -7.43 -4.30
C ILE A 59 19.10 -6.05 -4.84
N LYS A 60 19.71 -5.18 -4.01
CA LYS A 60 20.03 -3.79 -4.37
C LYS A 60 20.77 -3.62 -5.71
N PRO A 61 21.78 -4.43 -6.06
CA PRO A 61 22.51 -4.29 -7.34
C PRO A 61 21.68 -4.56 -8.61
N TYR A 62 20.47 -5.13 -8.47
CA TYR A 62 19.58 -5.47 -9.59
C TYR A 62 18.60 -4.35 -9.93
N PHE A 63 18.37 -3.42 -8.99
CA PHE A 63 17.66 -2.16 -9.20
C PHE A 63 18.58 -1.11 -9.83
N ARG A 64 18.92 -1.32 -11.10
CA ARG A 64 19.80 -0.43 -11.85
C ARG A 64 19.00 0.71 -12.47
N GLN A 65 19.46 1.94 -12.26
CA GLN A 65 18.95 3.11 -12.94
C GLN A 65 19.61 3.24 -14.31
N ASP A 66 18.81 3.52 -15.34
CA ASP A 66 19.32 4.01 -16.62
C ASP A 66 19.55 5.52 -16.51
N ASP A 67 20.80 5.95 -16.70
CA ASP A 67 21.22 7.34 -16.60
C ASP A 67 20.58 8.20 -17.71
N GLN A 68 20.34 7.66 -18.91
CA GLN A 68 19.72 8.40 -20.01
C GLN A 68 18.27 8.77 -19.67
N ILE A 69 17.54 7.85 -19.00
CA ILE A 69 16.17 8.10 -18.56
C ILE A 69 16.15 9.19 -17.47
N MET A 70 17.12 9.18 -16.56
CA MET A 70 17.24 10.22 -15.53
C MET A 70 17.61 11.58 -16.12
N GLU A 71 18.50 11.63 -17.09
CA GLU A 71 18.88 12.85 -17.82
C GLU A 71 17.69 13.44 -18.56
N GLU A 72 16.93 12.62 -19.30
CA GLU A 72 15.72 13.07 -19.99
C GLU A 72 14.68 13.65 -19.01
N LEU A 73 14.51 13.03 -17.84
CA LEU A 73 13.61 13.54 -16.81
C LEU A 73 14.09 14.89 -16.23
N ALA A 74 15.42 15.09 -16.14
CA ALA A 74 16.04 16.34 -15.71
C ALA A 74 15.85 17.46 -16.74
N GLU A 75 16.05 17.17 -18.03
CA GLU A 75 15.90 18.11 -19.15
C GLU A 75 14.46 18.62 -19.29
N ARG A 76 13.47 17.81 -18.91
CA ARG A 76 12.06 18.24 -18.87
C ARG A 76 11.77 19.27 -17.77
N HIS A 77 12.76 19.69 -16.98
CA HIS A 77 12.64 20.59 -15.84
C HIS A 77 11.50 20.19 -14.87
N SER A 78 11.25 18.88 -14.76
CA SER A 78 10.16 18.35 -13.96
C SER A 78 10.55 18.25 -12.49
N THR A 79 9.64 18.61 -11.58
CA THR A 79 9.83 18.34 -10.15
C THR A 79 9.91 16.85 -9.84
N THR A 80 9.36 15.99 -10.72
CA THR A 80 9.48 14.53 -10.65
C THR A 80 10.92 14.04 -10.72
N TYR A 81 11.85 14.78 -11.34
CA TYR A 81 13.27 14.42 -11.34
C TYR A 81 13.84 14.30 -9.92
N ASN A 82 13.50 15.24 -9.04
CA ASN A 82 13.99 15.22 -7.66
C ASN A 82 13.37 14.06 -6.86
N LEU A 83 12.11 13.73 -7.12
CA LEU A 83 11.46 12.57 -6.52
C LEU A 83 12.09 11.26 -7.01
N ALA A 84 12.32 11.10 -8.32
CA ALA A 84 12.99 9.92 -8.87
C ALA A 84 14.40 9.74 -8.28
N LYS A 85 15.16 10.84 -8.16
CA LYS A 85 16.48 10.84 -7.52
C LYS A 85 16.39 10.47 -6.04
N TYR A 86 15.37 10.95 -5.31
CA TYR A 86 15.13 10.55 -3.93
C TYR A 86 14.85 9.05 -3.83
N LEU A 87 13.90 8.53 -4.63
CA LEU A 87 13.51 7.11 -4.62
C LEU A 87 14.69 6.18 -4.95
N HIS A 88 15.51 6.57 -5.93
CA HIS A 88 16.70 5.80 -6.27
C HIS A 88 17.76 5.87 -5.17
N ARG A 89 18.02 7.04 -4.58
CA ARG A 89 19.05 7.21 -3.53
C ARG A 89 18.65 6.57 -2.20
N ALA A 90 17.43 6.80 -1.75
CA ALA A 90 16.93 6.37 -0.45
C ALA A 90 16.69 4.85 -0.43
N SER A 91 16.04 4.33 -1.47
CA SER A 91 15.50 2.96 -1.45
C SER A 91 15.87 2.12 -2.67
N GLY A 92 16.62 2.68 -3.62
CA GLY A 92 17.13 1.96 -4.79
C GLY A 92 16.18 1.94 -5.98
N PHE A 93 14.94 2.42 -5.89
CA PHE A 93 13.95 2.25 -6.95
C PHE A 93 14.24 3.12 -8.18
N PRO A 94 14.43 2.53 -9.36
CA PRO A 94 14.72 3.28 -10.57
C PRO A 94 13.44 3.76 -11.27
N VAL A 95 13.58 4.81 -12.07
CA VAL A 95 12.56 5.27 -13.01
C VAL A 95 12.72 4.60 -14.36
N TYR A 96 11.58 4.22 -14.94
CA TYR A 96 11.48 3.55 -16.23
C TYR A 96 10.69 4.37 -17.24
N LYS A 97 11.00 4.13 -18.52
CA LYS A 97 10.16 4.48 -19.67
C LYS A 97 9.63 3.18 -20.30
N ASN A 98 9.02 3.32 -21.47
CA ASN A 98 8.58 2.19 -22.30
C ASN A 98 7.74 1.16 -21.53
N THR A 99 6.88 1.65 -20.66
CA THR A 99 6.02 0.82 -19.82
C THR A 99 4.60 1.30 -20.05
N LYS A 100 3.80 0.43 -20.66
CA LYS A 100 2.37 0.65 -20.80
C LYS A 100 1.73 0.35 -19.46
N VAL A 101 0.92 1.28 -18.99
CA VAL A 101 0.14 1.11 -17.76
C VAL A 101 -1.33 1.12 -18.13
N THR A 102 -2.03 0.04 -17.80
CA THR A 102 -3.48 -0.07 -17.94
C THR A 102 -4.11 0.10 -16.57
N TYR A 103 -5.00 1.06 -16.42
CA TYR A 103 -5.72 1.29 -15.19
C TYR A 103 -7.04 0.51 -15.15
N PHE A 104 -7.40 -0.04 -14.00
CA PHE A 104 -8.67 -0.70 -13.75
C PHE A 104 -9.45 0.04 -12.67
N PRO A 105 -10.64 0.57 -13.00
CA PRO A 105 -11.51 1.25 -12.04
C PRO A 105 -12.26 0.27 -11.11
N SER A 106 -12.20 -1.03 -11.36
CA SER A 106 -12.93 -2.02 -10.56
C SER A 106 -12.17 -3.34 -10.42
N GLY A 107 -12.47 -4.08 -9.35
CA GLY A 107 -11.91 -5.41 -9.15
C GLY A 107 -12.41 -6.43 -10.17
N GLN A 108 -13.62 -6.26 -10.69
CA GLN A 108 -14.19 -7.10 -11.76
C GLN A 108 -13.39 -6.99 -13.06
N GLU A 109 -13.06 -5.77 -13.47
CA GLU A 109 -12.27 -5.52 -14.68
C GLU A 109 -10.84 -6.04 -14.50
N LYS A 110 -10.20 -5.75 -13.36
CA LYS A 110 -8.89 -6.32 -13.03
C LYS A 110 -8.92 -7.85 -13.02
N PHE A 111 -9.96 -8.45 -12.45
CA PHE A 111 -10.07 -9.91 -12.35
C PHE A 111 -10.22 -10.56 -13.72
N LYS A 112 -11.00 -9.96 -14.61
CA LYS A 112 -11.11 -10.41 -16.00
C LYS A 112 -9.74 -10.39 -16.70
N ALA A 113 -9.07 -9.24 -16.70
CA ALA A 113 -7.75 -9.09 -17.32
C ALA A 113 -6.70 -10.00 -16.67
N LEU A 114 -6.75 -10.17 -15.36
CA LEU A 114 -5.84 -11.04 -14.62
C LEU A 114 -5.93 -12.48 -15.11
N LYS A 115 -7.14 -13.03 -15.27
CA LYS A 115 -7.31 -14.40 -15.77
C LYS A 115 -6.75 -14.57 -17.18
N GLU A 116 -6.98 -13.59 -18.05
CA GLU A 116 -6.44 -13.58 -19.42
C GLU A 116 -4.91 -13.60 -19.43
N GLU A 117 -4.26 -12.81 -18.58
CA GLU A 117 -2.79 -12.79 -18.48
C GLU A 117 -2.22 -14.06 -17.83
N LEU A 118 -2.86 -14.57 -16.77
CA LEU A 118 -2.44 -15.82 -16.12
C LEU A 118 -2.43 -16.99 -17.12
N LEU A 119 -3.42 -17.06 -18.01
CA LEU A 119 -3.49 -18.08 -19.06
C LEU A 119 -2.37 -17.95 -20.12
N LYS A 120 -1.74 -16.78 -20.26
CA LYS A 120 -0.64 -16.56 -21.21
C LYS A 120 0.72 -17.00 -20.64
N ALA A 121 0.85 -17.12 -19.31
CA ALA A 121 2.10 -17.44 -18.63
C ALA A 121 2.81 -18.68 -19.21
N LYS A 122 4.14 -18.60 -19.31
CA LYS A 122 5.01 -19.62 -19.91
C LYS A 122 6.18 -20.08 -19.02
N LYS A 123 6.69 -19.23 -18.14
CA LYS A 123 7.88 -19.53 -17.33
C LYS A 123 7.57 -19.53 -15.84
N PHE A 124 6.98 -18.46 -15.34
CA PHE A 124 6.62 -18.33 -13.93
C PHE A 124 5.47 -17.37 -13.66
N ILE A 125 4.78 -17.61 -12.55
CA ILE A 125 3.75 -16.75 -11.99
C ILE A 125 4.05 -16.58 -10.50
N PHE A 126 4.21 -15.33 -10.06
CA PHE A 126 4.45 -14.97 -8.67
C PHE A 126 3.30 -14.13 -8.13
N LEU A 127 2.76 -14.52 -6.97
CA LEU A 127 1.65 -13.86 -6.30
C LEU A 127 2.05 -13.54 -4.86
N GLU A 128 1.87 -12.29 -4.47
CA GLU A 128 2.02 -11.79 -3.11
C GLU A 128 0.82 -10.93 -2.76
N TYR A 129 0.06 -11.34 -1.75
CA TYR A 129 -1.17 -10.67 -1.35
C TYR A 129 -1.37 -10.71 0.16
N PHE A 130 -1.84 -9.59 0.72
CA PHE A 130 -2.26 -9.54 2.12
C PHE A 130 -3.40 -10.51 2.41
N ILE A 131 -4.49 -10.46 1.63
CA ILE A 131 -5.66 -11.33 1.79
C ILE A 131 -5.85 -12.26 0.59
N ILE A 132 -5.99 -13.54 0.93
CA ILE A 132 -6.54 -14.61 0.12
C ILE A 132 -7.73 -15.18 0.90
N ASP A 133 -8.88 -15.30 0.26
CA ASP A 133 -10.06 -15.92 0.84
C ASP A 133 -10.62 -16.96 -0.14
N GLU A 134 -11.00 -18.13 0.38
CA GLU A 134 -11.54 -19.20 -0.46
C GLU A 134 -12.94 -18.81 -0.94
N GLY A 135 -13.12 -18.72 -2.25
CA GLY A 135 -14.35 -18.22 -2.86
C GLY A 135 -14.31 -18.32 -4.38
N LEU A 136 -15.24 -17.64 -5.06
CA LEU A 136 -15.31 -17.61 -6.51
C LEU A 136 -14.02 -17.06 -7.14
N MET A 137 -13.56 -15.90 -6.67
CA MET A 137 -12.40 -15.20 -7.24
C MET A 137 -11.15 -16.06 -7.12
N TRP A 138 -10.83 -16.49 -5.89
CA TRP A 138 -9.63 -17.28 -5.67
C TRP A 138 -9.73 -18.69 -6.26
N GLY A 139 -10.91 -19.32 -6.25
CA GLY A 139 -11.11 -20.64 -6.85
C GLY A 139 -10.84 -20.66 -8.35
N GLU A 140 -11.30 -19.64 -9.10
CA GLU A 140 -10.98 -19.52 -10.52
C GLU A 140 -9.49 -19.24 -10.77
N ILE A 141 -8.86 -18.40 -9.95
CA ILE A 141 -7.41 -18.15 -10.05
C ILE A 141 -6.63 -19.44 -9.77
N LEU A 142 -6.95 -20.13 -8.68
CA LEU A 142 -6.30 -21.36 -8.26
C LEU A 142 -6.42 -22.45 -9.34
N GLY A 143 -7.58 -22.60 -9.97
CA GLY A 143 -7.75 -23.53 -11.09
C GLY A 143 -6.84 -23.21 -12.29
N ILE A 144 -6.63 -21.93 -12.62
CA ILE A 144 -5.66 -21.53 -13.64
C ILE A 144 -4.23 -21.81 -13.18
N LEU A 145 -3.89 -21.54 -11.93
CA LEU A 145 -2.56 -21.81 -11.38
C LEU A 145 -2.23 -23.32 -11.42
N GLU A 146 -3.18 -24.18 -11.06
CA GLU A 146 -3.05 -25.65 -11.16
C GLU A 146 -2.81 -26.08 -12.60
N GLN A 147 -3.58 -25.54 -13.55
CA GLN A 147 -3.36 -25.79 -14.98
C GLN A 147 -1.93 -25.38 -15.39
N LYS A 148 -1.45 -24.23 -14.92
CA LYS A 148 -0.12 -23.72 -15.27
C LYS A 148 1.01 -24.51 -14.65
N VAL A 149 0.85 -25.00 -13.43
CA VAL A 149 1.78 -25.96 -12.84
C VAL A 149 1.85 -27.23 -13.68
N ALA A 150 0.71 -27.77 -14.15
CA ALA A 150 0.69 -28.95 -15.03
C ALA A 150 1.36 -28.70 -16.40
N GLU A 151 1.34 -27.46 -16.90
CA GLU A 151 2.06 -27.01 -18.10
C GLU A 151 3.58 -26.79 -17.84
N GLY A 152 4.05 -26.94 -16.60
CA GLY A 152 5.46 -26.77 -16.22
C GLY A 152 5.86 -25.35 -15.83
N VAL A 153 4.89 -24.44 -15.66
CA VAL A 153 5.14 -23.06 -15.20
C VAL A 153 5.44 -23.05 -13.71
N GLU A 154 6.51 -22.36 -13.29
CA GLU A 154 6.82 -22.19 -11.87
C GLU A 154 5.81 -21.24 -11.21
N VAL A 155 5.02 -21.72 -10.25
CA VAL A 155 4.09 -20.87 -9.51
C VAL A 155 4.58 -20.68 -8.06
N ARG A 156 4.63 -19.42 -7.62
CA ARG A 156 4.91 -19.05 -6.21
C ARG A 156 3.79 -18.19 -5.64
N VAL A 157 3.27 -18.57 -4.47
CA VAL A 157 2.23 -17.84 -3.75
C VAL A 157 2.71 -17.49 -2.36
N MET A 158 2.67 -16.21 -2.01
CA MET A 158 2.97 -15.68 -0.69
C MET A 158 1.77 -14.92 -0.15
N TYR A 159 1.46 -15.13 1.12
CA TYR A 159 0.42 -14.38 1.82
C TYR A 159 0.81 -14.08 3.26
N ASP A 160 0.17 -13.07 3.84
CA ASP A 160 0.45 -12.61 5.18
C ASP A 160 -0.21 -13.51 6.24
N GLY A 161 0.53 -14.04 7.21
CA GLY A 161 0.02 -14.97 8.22
C GLY A 161 -1.13 -14.47 9.11
N MET A 162 -1.50 -13.18 9.07
CA MET A 162 -2.66 -12.66 9.79
C MET A 162 -3.96 -13.26 9.26
N ILE A 163 -3.99 -13.62 7.98
CA ILE A 163 -5.19 -14.16 7.36
C ILE A 163 -5.51 -15.59 7.78
N GLU A 164 -4.53 -16.32 8.33
CA GLU A 164 -4.76 -17.66 8.91
C GLU A 164 -5.55 -17.62 10.22
N LEU A 165 -5.77 -16.43 10.80
CA LEU A 165 -6.68 -16.22 11.93
C LEU A 165 -8.11 -15.86 11.50
N SER A 166 -8.36 -15.68 10.21
CA SER A 166 -9.64 -15.15 9.72
C SER A 166 -10.20 -15.87 8.50
N THR A 167 -9.47 -15.91 7.38
CA THR A 167 -9.97 -16.41 6.09
C THR A 167 -9.39 -17.76 5.69
N LEU A 168 -8.17 -18.10 6.13
CA LEU A 168 -7.50 -19.36 5.75
C LEU A 168 -7.25 -20.28 6.93
N SER A 169 -7.14 -21.59 6.65
CA SER A 169 -6.67 -22.59 7.60
C SER A 169 -5.15 -22.53 7.76
N LEU A 170 -4.63 -22.89 8.94
CA LEU A 170 -3.17 -22.90 9.24
C LEU A 170 -2.35 -23.86 8.34
N ASP A 171 -3.00 -24.78 7.64
CA ASP A 171 -2.35 -25.73 6.72
C ASP A 171 -2.46 -25.29 5.24
N TYR A 172 -2.94 -24.07 4.96
CA TYR A 172 -3.23 -23.63 3.60
C TYR A 172 -2.02 -23.63 2.67
N SER A 173 -0.86 -23.16 3.15
CA SER A 173 0.40 -23.25 2.41
C SER A 173 0.72 -24.69 1.98
N LYS A 174 0.54 -25.67 2.86
CA LYS A 174 0.74 -27.09 2.55
C LYS A 174 -0.29 -27.63 1.56
N ARG A 175 -1.51 -27.09 1.54
CA ARG A 175 -2.54 -27.44 0.55
C ARG A 175 -2.11 -26.97 -0.84
N LEU A 176 -1.57 -25.75 -0.96
CA LEU A 176 -1.01 -25.24 -2.22
C LEU A 176 0.21 -26.06 -2.69
N GLU A 177 1.11 -26.43 -1.77
CA GLU A 177 2.28 -27.27 -2.08
C GLU A 177 1.91 -28.63 -2.68
N LYS A 178 0.81 -29.25 -2.22
CA LYS A 178 0.30 -30.51 -2.80
C LYS A 178 -0.17 -30.36 -4.24
N LEU A 179 -0.51 -29.15 -4.68
CA LEU A 179 -0.87 -28.82 -6.06
C LEU A 179 0.36 -28.49 -6.92
N GLY A 180 1.57 -28.59 -6.37
CA GLY A 180 2.82 -28.22 -7.03
C GLY A 180 3.11 -26.71 -7.03
N ILE A 181 2.30 -25.92 -6.30
CA ILE A 181 2.52 -24.47 -6.11
C ILE A 181 3.49 -24.28 -4.94
N LYS A 182 4.58 -23.54 -5.14
CA LYS A 182 5.47 -23.18 -4.03
C LYS A 182 4.78 -22.13 -3.18
N ALA A 183 4.51 -22.40 -1.91
CA ALA A 183 3.78 -21.47 -1.05
C ALA A 183 4.62 -21.02 0.17
N LYS A 184 4.44 -19.76 0.59
CA LYS A 184 5.06 -19.22 1.82
C LYS A 184 4.08 -18.36 2.60
N VAL A 185 4.18 -18.44 3.92
CA VAL A 185 3.44 -17.57 4.84
C VAL A 185 4.41 -16.51 5.37
N PHE A 186 4.12 -15.24 5.11
CA PHE A 186 4.89 -14.15 5.69
C PHE A 186 4.47 -13.92 7.15
N SER A 187 5.44 -13.93 8.08
CA SER A 187 5.21 -13.66 9.50
C SER A 187 3.98 -14.40 10.09
N PRO A 188 4.00 -15.75 10.16
CA PRO A 188 2.89 -16.54 10.71
C PRO A 188 2.63 -16.17 12.18
N ILE A 189 1.36 -16.17 12.59
CA ILE A 189 0.99 -15.83 13.96
C ILE A 189 1.16 -17.05 14.88
N THR A 190 1.85 -16.84 15.99
CA THR A 190 2.18 -17.81 17.04
C THR A 190 1.59 -17.36 18.40
N PRO A 191 1.00 -18.27 19.21
CA PRO A 191 0.20 -17.90 20.39
C PRO A 191 0.95 -17.24 21.55
N PHE A 192 2.28 -17.32 21.59
CA PHE A 192 3.08 -16.85 22.72
C PHE A 192 4.00 -15.70 22.30
N VAL A 193 3.82 -14.55 22.95
CA VAL A 193 4.78 -13.43 23.04
C VAL A 193 5.26 -12.90 21.69
N SER A 194 4.34 -12.33 20.92
CA SER A 194 4.70 -11.63 19.71
C SER A 194 4.59 -10.11 19.85
N THR A 195 5.69 -9.43 19.53
CA THR A 195 5.74 -8.00 19.21
C THR A 195 5.69 -7.77 17.69
N TYR A 196 5.57 -8.83 16.86
CA TYR A 196 5.51 -8.75 15.39
C TYR A 196 4.12 -8.36 14.84
N TYR A 197 3.09 -8.15 15.67
CA TYR A 197 1.73 -7.84 15.21
C TYR A 197 1.63 -6.61 14.29
N ASN A 198 2.62 -5.72 14.37
CA ASN A 198 2.63 -4.48 13.62
C ASN A 198 3.25 -4.66 12.22
N TYR A 199 4.26 -5.53 12.06
CA TYR A 199 4.99 -5.69 10.79
C TYR A 199 4.33 -6.72 9.87
N ARG A 200 3.35 -6.26 9.09
CA ARG A 200 2.58 -7.09 8.16
C ARG A 200 2.92 -6.78 6.72
N ASP A 201 2.85 -7.80 5.88
CA ASP A 201 3.00 -7.65 4.44
C ASP A 201 1.67 -7.26 3.81
N HIS A 202 1.49 -5.96 3.57
CA HIS A 202 0.27 -5.42 2.97
C HIS A 202 0.39 -5.26 1.44
N ARG A 203 1.51 -5.74 0.85
CA ARG A 203 1.78 -5.63 -0.58
C ARG A 203 0.85 -6.52 -1.38
N LYS A 204 0.62 -6.11 -2.63
CA LYS A 204 -0.25 -6.77 -3.61
C LYS A 204 0.48 -6.71 -4.93
N ILE A 205 1.22 -7.77 -5.21
CA ILE A 205 2.09 -7.91 -6.37
C ILE A 205 1.73 -9.22 -7.05
N LEU A 206 1.44 -9.14 -8.34
CA LEU A 206 1.37 -10.34 -9.17
C LEU A 206 2.24 -10.11 -10.40
N VAL A 207 3.17 -11.03 -10.65
CA VAL A 207 4.12 -10.94 -11.76
C VAL A 207 4.02 -12.20 -12.61
N ILE A 208 3.98 -12.01 -13.92
CA ILE A 208 3.98 -13.10 -14.91
C ILE A 208 5.18 -12.90 -15.82
N ASP A 209 6.08 -13.90 -15.84
CA ASP A 209 7.23 -13.99 -16.75
C ASP A 209 8.16 -12.75 -16.80
N ASN A 210 8.14 -11.87 -15.79
CA ASN A 210 8.77 -10.54 -15.82
C ASN A 210 8.30 -9.65 -17.01
N LYS A 211 7.11 -9.94 -17.55
CA LYS A 211 6.50 -9.20 -18.67
C LYS A 211 5.28 -8.40 -18.27
N VAL A 212 4.51 -8.92 -17.31
CA VAL A 212 3.30 -8.29 -16.80
C VAL A 212 3.37 -8.23 -15.28
N ALA A 213 3.01 -7.09 -14.71
CA ALA A 213 2.80 -6.95 -13.27
C ALA A 213 1.45 -6.30 -12.96
N PHE A 214 0.77 -6.76 -11.90
CA PHE A 214 -0.38 -6.10 -11.32
C PHE A 214 -0.03 -5.53 -9.95
N ASN A 215 -0.53 -4.31 -9.68
CA ASN A 215 -0.44 -3.64 -8.39
C ASN A 215 -1.71 -2.81 -8.13
N GLY A 216 -2.05 -2.54 -6.86
CA GLY A 216 -3.24 -1.79 -6.48
C GLY A 216 -3.81 -2.26 -5.15
N GLY A 217 -5.03 -1.82 -4.81
CA GLY A 217 -5.66 -2.14 -3.52
C GLY A 217 -6.31 -3.53 -3.45
N ILE A 218 -6.55 -4.16 -4.61
CA ILE A 218 -7.42 -5.34 -4.76
C ILE A 218 -6.76 -6.62 -4.22
N ASN A 219 -7.35 -7.21 -3.17
CA ASN A 219 -6.98 -8.56 -2.68
C ASN A 219 -7.67 -9.69 -3.46
N LEU A 220 -7.37 -10.94 -3.10
CA LEU A 220 -7.94 -12.14 -3.72
C LEU A 220 -9.10 -12.68 -2.86
N ALA A 221 -10.22 -11.96 -2.85
CA ALA A 221 -11.43 -12.31 -2.10
C ALA A 221 -12.69 -11.81 -2.83
N ASP A 222 -13.83 -12.46 -2.59
CA ASP A 222 -15.06 -12.26 -3.36
C ASP A 222 -15.67 -10.85 -3.21
N GLU A 223 -15.43 -10.14 -2.09
CA GLU A 223 -15.89 -8.76 -1.96
C GLU A 223 -15.23 -7.82 -2.99
N TYR A 224 -13.99 -8.08 -3.41
CA TYR A 224 -13.26 -7.21 -4.32
C TYR A 224 -13.80 -7.26 -5.75
N ILE A 225 -14.43 -8.37 -6.13
CA ILE A 225 -15.16 -8.51 -7.39
C ILE A 225 -16.67 -8.28 -7.22
N ASN A 226 -17.10 -7.86 -6.02
CA ASN A 226 -18.50 -7.67 -5.64
C ASN A 226 -19.37 -8.92 -5.90
N ALA A 227 -18.79 -10.13 -5.80
CA ALA A 227 -19.57 -11.37 -5.84
C ALA A 227 -20.37 -11.56 -4.54
N ILE A 228 -19.90 -10.94 -3.45
CA ILE A 228 -20.63 -10.77 -2.20
C ILE A 228 -20.83 -9.27 -1.90
N ASN A 229 -21.93 -8.93 -1.25
CA ASN A 229 -22.24 -7.56 -0.85
C ASN A 229 -22.30 -7.45 0.68
N ARG A 230 -21.15 -7.16 1.31
CA ARG A 230 -21.03 -7.03 2.77
C ARG A 230 -21.08 -5.58 3.26
N PHE A 231 -20.54 -4.64 2.49
CA PHE A 231 -20.39 -3.23 2.85
C PHE A 231 -20.86 -2.29 1.73
N GLY A 232 -21.85 -2.72 0.95
CA GLY A 232 -22.21 -2.07 -0.30
C GLY A 232 -21.23 -2.40 -1.42
N TYR A 233 -21.20 -1.56 -2.45
CA TYR A 233 -20.24 -1.70 -3.53
C TYR A 233 -18.81 -1.46 -3.01
N TRP A 234 -17.93 -2.44 -3.20
CA TRP A 234 -16.52 -2.38 -2.87
C TRP A 234 -15.75 -1.73 -4.01
N LYS A 235 -15.50 -0.43 -3.87
CA LYS A 235 -14.79 0.39 -4.86
C LYS A 235 -13.28 0.32 -4.60
N ASP A 236 -12.57 -0.36 -5.49
CA ASP A 236 -11.12 -0.49 -5.44
C ASP A 236 -10.52 -0.41 -6.84
N THR A 237 -9.22 -0.23 -6.93
CA THR A 237 -8.52 0.09 -8.18
C THR A 237 -7.20 -0.66 -8.28
N ALA A 238 -6.77 -0.92 -9.51
CA ALA A 238 -5.47 -1.50 -9.78
C ALA A 238 -4.88 -0.95 -11.08
N VAL A 239 -3.60 -1.24 -11.28
CA VAL A 239 -2.87 -1.03 -12.52
C VAL A 239 -2.23 -2.35 -12.97
N MET A 240 -2.17 -2.55 -14.28
CA MET A 240 -1.33 -3.56 -14.92
C MET A 240 -0.24 -2.86 -15.71
N LEU A 241 1.00 -3.30 -15.51
CA LEU A 241 2.18 -2.80 -16.20
C LEU A 241 2.64 -3.84 -17.21
N GLU A 242 2.96 -3.39 -18.41
CA GLU A 242 3.60 -4.16 -19.48
C GLU A 242 4.84 -3.39 -19.96
N GLY A 243 6.03 -3.95 -19.77
CA GLY A 243 7.29 -3.30 -20.15
C GLY A 243 8.36 -3.33 -19.05
N GLU A 244 9.37 -2.47 -19.18
CA GLU A 244 10.60 -2.50 -18.38
C GLU A 244 10.36 -2.35 -16.87
N ALA A 245 9.36 -1.56 -16.46
CA ALA A 245 9.06 -1.33 -15.05
C ALA A 245 8.56 -2.58 -14.31
N VAL A 246 8.09 -3.61 -15.01
CA VAL A 246 7.69 -4.90 -14.40
C VAL A 246 8.85 -5.51 -13.60
N ARG A 247 10.09 -5.25 -14.04
CA ARG A 247 11.31 -5.66 -13.35
C ARG A 247 11.31 -5.30 -11.87
N SER A 248 10.89 -4.09 -11.51
CA SER A 248 10.89 -3.66 -10.11
C SER A 248 9.94 -4.51 -9.26
N PHE A 249 8.75 -4.84 -9.76
CA PHE A 249 7.82 -5.71 -9.04
C PHE A 249 8.35 -7.15 -8.92
N THR A 250 9.00 -7.67 -9.97
CA THR A 250 9.68 -8.97 -9.91
C THR A 250 10.74 -8.99 -8.82
N LEU A 251 11.58 -7.96 -8.74
CA LEU A 251 12.62 -7.83 -7.72
C LEU A 251 12.04 -7.67 -6.31
N MET A 252 10.98 -6.87 -6.14
CA MET A 252 10.29 -6.69 -4.85
C MET A 252 9.67 -7.99 -4.33
N PHE A 253 9.06 -8.78 -5.22
CA PHE A 253 8.55 -10.10 -4.87
C PHE A 253 9.70 -11.03 -4.46
N LEU A 254 10.75 -11.12 -5.29
CA LEU A 254 11.89 -12.01 -5.04
C LEU A 254 12.63 -11.66 -3.75
N GLN A 255 12.81 -10.37 -3.45
CA GLN A 255 13.40 -9.90 -2.20
C GLN A 255 12.65 -10.49 -0.99
N MET A 256 11.32 -10.32 -0.96
CA MET A 256 10.52 -10.76 0.17
C MET A 256 10.39 -12.28 0.21
N TRP A 257 10.23 -12.92 -0.95
CA TRP A 257 10.25 -14.37 -1.07
C TRP A 257 11.55 -14.98 -0.52
N SER A 258 12.68 -14.30 -0.70
CA SER A 258 13.98 -14.74 -0.22
C SER A 258 14.24 -14.47 1.27
N THR A 259 13.32 -13.82 2.00
CA THR A 259 13.49 -13.59 3.45
C THR A 259 13.57 -14.88 4.27
N THR A 260 13.15 -16.02 3.73
CA THR A 260 13.24 -17.33 4.38
C THR A 260 14.22 -18.27 3.68
N SER A 261 15.14 -17.75 2.85
CA SER A 261 16.06 -18.54 2.04
C SER A 261 17.51 -18.13 2.30
N GLU A 262 18.41 -19.11 2.42
CA GLU A 262 19.85 -18.87 2.61
C GLU A 262 20.57 -18.48 1.31
N VAL A 263 19.98 -18.80 0.16
CA VAL A 263 20.55 -18.55 -1.17
C VAL A 263 19.61 -17.69 -2.01
N TYR A 264 20.20 -16.67 -2.64
CA TYR A 264 19.52 -15.70 -3.48
C TYR A 264 19.75 -16.03 -4.96
N HIS A 265 18.68 -16.21 -5.73
CA HIS A 265 18.73 -16.45 -7.17
C HIS A 265 17.77 -15.50 -7.87
N PHE A 266 18.29 -14.39 -8.41
CA PHE A 266 17.46 -13.34 -9.01
C PHE A 266 17.57 -13.33 -10.53
N GLU A 267 18.78 -13.48 -11.06
CA GLU A 267 19.11 -13.44 -12.49
C GLU A 267 18.18 -14.29 -13.37
N PRO A 268 17.83 -15.54 -13.01
CA PRO A 268 17.01 -16.37 -13.89
C PRO A 268 15.65 -15.73 -14.22
N TYR A 269 15.11 -14.90 -13.33
CA TYR A 269 13.81 -14.26 -13.46
C TYR A 269 13.87 -12.89 -14.16
N LEU A 270 15.06 -12.46 -14.58
CA LEU A 270 15.32 -11.13 -15.14
C LEU A 270 15.77 -11.19 -16.61
N THR A 271 15.70 -12.37 -17.23
CA THR A 271 16.37 -12.71 -18.51
C THR A 271 15.58 -12.34 -19.77
N GLU A 272 14.47 -11.61 -19.67
CA GLU A 272 13.70 -11.20 -20.86
C GLU A 272 13.61 -9.68 -20.96
N GLU A 273 14.03 -9.15 -22.11
CA GLU A 273 13.60 -7.84 -22.57
C GLU A 273 12.09 -7.95 -22.83
N ALA A 274 11.29 -7.32 -21.96
CA ALA A 274 9.89 -7.12 -22.25
C ALA A 274 9.80 -6.40 -23.60
N SER A 275 8.83 -6.76 -24.44
CA SER A 275 8.50 -5.93 -25.60
C SER A 275 8.21 -4.53 -25.07
N SER A 276 9.07 -3.56 -25.37
CA SER A 276 9.00 -2.19 -24.86
C SER A 276 7.96 -1.41 -25.68
N PRO A 277 6.71 -1.23 -25.21
CA PRO A 277 5.78 -0.33 -25.88
C PRO A 277 6.40 1.07 -25.89
N GLN A 278 6.28 1.79 -27.01
CA GLN A 278 6.82 3.13 -27.11
C GLN A 278 5.89 4.13 -26.41
N GLU A 279 6.10 4.27 -25.10
CA GLU A 279 5.27 5.11 -24.22
C GLU A 279 6.02 6.39 -23.84
N ALA A 280 5.29 7.52 -23.80
CA ALA A 280 5.88 8.84 -23.56
C ALA A 280 6.13 9.18 -22.07
N GLY A 281 5.46 8.45 -21.18
CA GLY A 281 5.48 8.67 -19.72
C GLY A 281 6.59 7.94 -18.99
N PHE A 282 6.70 8.23 -17.70
CA PHE A 282 7.64 7.58 -16.77
C PHE A 282 6.89 6.83 -15.69
N VAL A 283 7.43 5.69 -15.28
CA VAL A 283 6.84 4.81 -14.26
C VAL A 283 7.90 4.48 -13.23
N ILE A 284 7.54 4.59 -11.95
CA ILE A 284 8.41 4.24 -10.82
C ILE A 284 7.61 3.32 -9.89
N PRO A 285 7.73 1.98 -10.04
CA PRO A 285 7.28 1.07 -9.01
C PRO A 285 8.20 1.19 -7.79
N TYR A 286 7.61 1.32 -6.61
CA TYR A 286 8.35 1.45 -5.35
C TYR A 286 7.68 0.67 -4.22
N CYS A 287 8.42 0.40 -3.16
CA CYS A 287 7.87 -0.14 -1.92
C CYS A 287 8.26 0.71 -0.72
N ASP A 288 7.48 0.59 0.34
CA ASP A 288 7.77 1.16 1.65
C ASP A 288 8.03 0.02 2.64
N SER A 289 9.01 0.21 3.52
CA SER A 289 9.44 -0.81 4.46
C SER A 289 9.48 -0.24 5.88
N PRO A 290 8.74 -0.84 6.83
CA PRO A 290 8.66 -0.36 8.21
C PRO A 290 9.95 -0.67 9.01
N LEU A 291 10.92 -1.33 8.37
CA LEU A 291 12.16 -1.79 8.98
C LEU A 291 13.37 -0.94 8.61
N ASP A 292 13.19 0.05 7.73
CA ASP A 292 14.18 1.10 7.49
C ASP A 292 13.77 2.40 8.17
N HIS A 293 14.55 3.47 7.95
CA HIS A 293 14.30 4.78 8.54
C HIS A 293 13.72 5.78 7.52
N GLU A 294 13.38 5.30 6.33
CA GLU A 294 12.78 6.08 5.26
C GLU A 294 11.26 5.88 5.30
N LYS A 295 10.51 6.93 4.96
CA LYS A 295 9.05 6.84 4.85
C LYS A 295 8.67 7.11 3.41
N VAL A 296 8.96 6.14 2.55
CA VAL A 296 8.96 6.34 1.11
C VAL A 296 7.55 6.69 0.63
N GLY A 297 6.54 5.97 1.11
CA GLY A 297 5.14 6.19 0.76
C GLY A 297 4.64 7.57 1.16
N GLU A 298 4.88 7.96 2.40
CA GLU A 298 4.55 9.28 2.93
C GLU A 298 5.22 10.40 2.11
N ASN A 299 6.52 10.28 1.85
CA ASN A 299 7.28 11.30 1.13
C ASN A 299 6.82 11.46 -0.33
N VAL A 300 6.41 10.38 -1.00
CA VAL A 300 5.83 10.46 -2.35
C VAL A 300 4.51 11.24 -2.33
N TYR A 301 3.63 10.96 -1.36
CA TYR A 301 2.36 11.69 -1.24
C TYR A 301 2.58 13.16 -0.88
N ILE A 302 3.52 13.46 0.02
CA ILE A 302 3.91 14.83 0.37
C ILE A 302 4.48 15.56 -0.86
N ASP A 303 5.32 14.92 -1.69
CA ASP A 303 5.81 15.55 -2.93
C ASP A 303 4.65 15.87 -3.88
N ILE A 304 3.70 14.95 -4.10
CA ILE A 304 2.53 15.23 -4.95
C ILE A 304 1.75 16.44 -4.43
N LEU A 305 1.45 16.47 -3.13
CA LEU A 305 0.71 17.56 -2.49
C LEU A 305 1.44 18.90 -2.57
N ASN A 306 2.77 18.90 -2.40
CA ASN A 306 3.57 20.12 -2.43
C ASN A 306 3.81 20.65 -3.84
N GLN A 307 3.90 19.76 -4.83
CA GLN A 307 4.18 20.13 -6.22
C GLN A 307 2.93 20.43 -7.05
N ALA A 308 1.75 20.03 -6.57
CA ALA A 308 0.50 20.27 -7.28
C ALA A 308 0.19 21.77 -7.42
N ARG A 309 -0.34 22.13 -8.58
CA ARG A 309 -0.69 23.51 -8.98
C ARG A 309 -2.20 23.71 -9.08
N ASP A 310 -2.92 22.76 -9.64
CA ASP A 310 -4.34 22.90 -9.99
C ASP A 310 -5.22 22.05 -9.08
N TYR A 311 -4.94 20.75 -8.96
CA TYR A 311 -5.75 19.86 -8.11
C TYR A 311 -4.96 18.66 -7.56
N VAL A 312 -5.43 18.12 -6.43
CA VAL A 312 -5.07 16.79 -5.95
C VAL A 312 -6.33 16.05 -5.54
N HIS A 313 -6.60 14.93 -6.20
CA HIS A 313 -7.75 14.09 -5.95
C HIS A 313 -7.29 12.76 -5.32
N ILE A 314 -7.91 12.40 -4.20
CA ILE A 314 -7.47 11.31 -3.35
C ILE A 314 -8.63 10.35 -3.07
N MET A 315 -8.42 9.06 -3.28
CA MET A 315 -9.26 8.00 -2.71
C MET A 315 -8.46 7.23 -1.67
N THR A 316 -9.04 7.03 -0.49
CA THR A 316 -8.44 6.22 0.58
C THR A 316 -9.52 5.59 1.46
N PRO A 317 -9.35 4.34 1.96
CA PRO A 317 -10.29 3.76 2.91
C PRO A 317 -10.18 4.35 4.32
N TYR A 318 -8.99 4.78 4.70
CA TYR A 318 -8.66 5.21 6.05
C TYR A 318 -7.97 6.56 6.02
N LEU A 319 -8.24 7.37 7.05
CA LEU A 319 -7.70 8.71 7.21
C LEU A 319 -7.31 8.94 8.67
N ILE A 320 -6.16 8.40 9.05
CA ILE A 320 -5.57 8.52 10.38
C ILE A 320 -4.19 9.14 10.19
N LEU A 321 -4.18 10.44 9.97
CA LEU A 321 -2.99 11.17 9.56
C LEU A 321 -2.05 11.43 10.74
N ASP A 322 -0.76 11.44 10.46
CA ASP A 322 0.23 12.06 11.32
C ASP A 322 0.30 13.58 11.08
N SER A 323 1.21 14.26 11.78
CA SER A 323 1.35 15.72 11.67
C SER A 323 1.80 16.17 10.29
N GLU A 324 2.72 15.44 9.66
CA GLU A 324 3.34 15.85 8.41
C GLU A 324 2.36 15.71 7.24
N MET A 325 1.65 14.58 7.17
CA MET A 325 0.64 14.34 6.17
C MET A 325 -0.58 15.26 6.35
N GLU A 326 -1.05 15.47 7.59
CA GLU A 326 -2.14 16.42 7.85
C GLU A 326 -1.73 17.84 7.40
N HIS A 327 -0.51 18.27 7.72
CA HIS A 327 0.00 19.57 7.31
C HIS A 327 0.12 19.68 5.78
N ALA A 328 0.68 18.69 5.09
CA ALA A 328 0.84 18.71 3.64
C ALA A 328 -0.50 18.82 2.90
N ILE A 329 -1.52 18.07 3.34
CA ILE A 329 -2.87 18.13 2.74
C ILE A 329 -3.50 19.51 2.96
N LYS A 330 -3.40 20.07 4.17
CA LYS A 330 -3.94 21.40 4.49
C LYS A 330 -3.23 22.48 3.70
N PHE A 331 -1.90 22.46 3.69
CA PHE A 331 -1.09 23.45 3.02
C PHE A 331 -1.34 23.47 1.50
N ALA A 332 -1.51 22.30 0.87
CA ALA A 332 -1.90 22.24 -0.54
C ALA A 332 -3.22 22.99 -0.81
N ALA A 333 -4.25 22.74 0.00
CA ALA A 333 -5.54 23.43 -0.14
C ALA A 333 -5.44 24.93 0.16
N GLU A 334 -4.70 25.32 1.20
CA GLU A 334 -4.47 26.72 1.59
C GLU A 334 -3.71 27.52 0.51
N ARG A 335 -2.83 26.85 -0.27
CA ARG A 335 -2.17 27.44 -1.45
C ARG A 335 -3.11 27.63 -2.65
N GLY A 336 -4.35 27.16 -2.59
CA GLY A 336 -5.34 27.29 -3.65
C GLY A 336 -5.50 26.07 -4.56
N VAL A 337 -4.81 24.97 -4.28
CA VAL A 337 -4.97 23.71 -5.02
C VAL A 337 -6.34 23.09 -4.69
N ASP A 338 -7.08 22.59 -5.68
CA ASP A 338 -8.35 21.89 -5.46
C ASP A 338 -8.12 20.50 -4.88
N VAL A 339 -8.08 20.39 -3.56
CA VAL A 339 -7.90 19.12 -2.85
C VAL A 339 -9.25 18.45 -2.57
N LYS A 340 -9.50 17.29 -3.19
CA LYS A 340 -10.71 16.48 -2.95
C LYS A 340 -10.35 15.10 -2.41
N LEU A 341 -11.01 14.69 -1.32
CA LEU A 341 -10.88 13.36 -0.72
C LEU A 341 -12.20 12.61 -0.84
N ILE A 342 -12.15 11.40 -1.39
CA ILE A 342 -13.26 10.43 -1.34
C ILE A 342 -12.94 9.39 -0.26
N MET A 343 -13.86 9.28 0.69
CA MET A 343 -13.81 8.39 1.83
C MET A 343 -14.97 7.37 1.76
N PRO A 344 -14.90 6.24 2.48
CA PRO A 344 -16.02 5.30 2.55
C PRO A 344 -17.29 5.93 3.14
N GLY A 345 -18.45 5.65 2.54
CA GLY A 345 -19.75 5.97 3.14
C GLY A 345 -20.23 4.88 4.10
N ILE A 346 -19.97 3.61 3.78
CA ILE A 346 -20.26 2.46 4.63
C ILE A 346 -18.94 1.86 5.13
N PRO A 347 -18.64 1.85 6.43
CA PRO A 347 -17.37 1.35 6.93
C PRO A 347 -17.31 -0.17 7.03
N ASP A 348 -16.17 -0.75 6.64
CA ASP A 348 -15.81 -2.12 6.95
C ASP A 348 -15.54 -2.30 8.47
N LYS A 349 -14.92 -1.29 9.09
CA LYS A 349 -14.57 -1.21 10.50
C LYS A 349 -15.04 0.10 11.13
N LYS A 350 -15.87 -0.02 12.17
CA LYS A 350 -16.47 1.14 12.86
C LYS A 350 -15.45 2.04 13.56
N VAL A 351 -14.36 1.48 14.10
CA VAL A 351 -13.37 2.22 14.90
C VAL A 351 -12.50 3.14 14.04
N PRO A 352 -11.80 2.66 12.98
CA PRO A 352 -11.10 3.54 12.04
C PRO A 352 -12.00 4.59 11.41
N TYR A 353 -13.24 4.23 11.07
CA TYR A 353 -14.23 5.18 10.53
C TYR A 353 -14.56 6.32 11.50
N ALA A 354 -14.78 6.00 12.77
CA ALA A 354 -15.03 7.00 13.80
C ALA A 354 -13.82 7.91 14.03
N LEU A 355 -12.61 7.35 13.96
CA LEU A 355 -11.36 8.09 14.09
C LEU A 355 -11.12 9.03 12.90
N ALA A 356 -11.36 8.57 11.67
CA ALA A 356 -11.20 9.37 10.45
C ALA A 356 -12.00 10.68 10.50
N LYS A 357 -13.25 10.62 10.99
CA LYS A 357 -14.10 11.81 11.16
C LYS A 357 -13.55 12.84 12.16
N ARG A 358 -12.51 12.52 12.95
CA ARG A 358 -11.81 13.48 13.82
C ARG A 358 -10.81 14.35 13.06
N TYR A 359 -10.35 13.94 11.89
CA TYR A 359 -9.47 14.73 11.03
C TYR A 359 -10.27 15.66 10.10
N TYR A 360 -11.50 15.28 9.74
CA TYR A 360 -12.32 16.05 8.79
C TYR A 360 -12.50 17.53 9.16
N PRO A 361 -12.79 17.92 10.42
CA PRO A 361 -12.94 19.33 10.77
C PRO A 361 -11.73 20.20 10.36
N SER A 362 -10.52 19.78 10.74
CA SER A 362 -9.27 20.52 10.47
C SER A 362 -9.03 20.68 8.97
N LEU A 363 -9.24 19.60 8.21
CA LEU A 363 -9.10 19.60 6.75
C LEU A 363 -10.14 20.51 6.08
N LEU A 364 -11.42 20.40 6.47
CA LEU A 364 -12.50 21.23 5.92
C LEU A 364 -12.25 22.73 6.14
N ASP A 365 -11.71 23.11 7.30
CA ASP A 365 -11.40 24.51 7.61
C ASP A 365 -10.25 25.06 6.75
N SER A 366 -9.39 24.19 6.25
CA SER A 366 -8.25 24.53 5.38
C SER A 366 -8.62 24.53 3.89
N GLY A 367 -9.89 24.31 3.55
CA GLY A 367 -10.39 24.32 2.17
C GLY A 367 -10.47 22.95 1.50
N VAL A 368 -10.04 21.88 2.16
CA VAL A 368 -10.12 20.51 1.63
C VAL A 368 -11.59 20.10 1.47
N LYS A 369 -11.95 19.50 0.33
CA LYS A 369 -13.32 19.03 0.05
C LYS A 369 -13.41 17.52 0.29
N ILE A 370 -14.18 17.11 1.30
CA ILE A 370 -14.35 15.69 1.65
C ILE A 370 -15.70 15.19 1.17
N TYR A 371 -15.71 13.97 0.61
CA TYR A 371 -16.87 13.29 0.06
C TYR A 371 -16.94 11.85 0.57
N GLU A 372 -18.13 11.37 0.89
CA GLU A 372 -18.37 9.99 1.35
C GLU A 372 -19.10 9.20 0.25
N PHE A 373 -18.51 8.09 -0.20
CA PHE A 373 -19.04 7.24 -1.27
C PHE A 373 -20.29 6.48 -0.80
N THR A 374 -21.46 6.93 -1.24
CA THR A 374 -22.75 6.42 -0.73
C THR A 374 -23.10 4.99 -1.14
N PRO A 375 -22.65 4.45 -2.30
CA PRO A 375 -22.94 3.06 -2.65
C PRO A 375 -22.24 2.01 -1.77
N GLY A 376 -21.18 2.37 -1.04
CA GLY A 376 -20.48 1.39 -0.21
C GLY A 376 -19.15 1.85 0.37
N PHE A 377 -18.13 1.01 0.20
CA PHE A 377 -16.80 1.17 0.78
C PHE A 377 -15.77 1.46 -0.31
N VAL A 378 -14.98 2.52 -0.13
CA VAL A 378 -13.86 2.86 -1.01
C VAL A 378 -12.59 2.28 -0.41
N HIS A 379 -12.06 1.25 -1.02
CA HIS A 379 -10.77 0.64 -0.67
C HIS A 379 -9.62 1.08 -1.58
N ALA A 380 -9.89 1.87 -2.63
CA ALA A 380 -8.85 2.44 -3.48
C ALA A 380 -7.83 3.26 -2.68
N LYS A 381 -6.54 3.20 -3.07
CA LYS A 381 -5.46 4.06 -2.56
C LYS A 381 -4.84 4.78 -3.74
N VAL A 382 -5.42 5.93 -4.06
CA VAL A 382 -5.14 6.66 -5.29
C VAL A 382 -4.86 8.11 -4.97
N PHE A 383 -3.81 8.65 -5.57
CA PHE A 383 -3.56 10.08 -5.68
C PHE A 383 -3.46 10.40 -7.17
N VAL A 384 -4.16 11.45 -7.63
CA VAL A 384 -4.00 11.99 -8.99
C VAL A 384 -3.95 13.50 -8.93
N ALA A 385 -3.00 14.10 -9.65
CA ALA A 385 -2.74 15.54 -9.61
C ALA A 385 -2.41 16.10 -11.00
N ASP A 386 -2.99 17.25 -11.28
CA ASP A 386 -2.73 18.11 -12.45
C ASP A 386 -2.68 17.37 -13.81
N ASP A 387 -3.46 16.29 -13.97
CA ASP A 387 -3.46 15.39 -15.12
C ASP A 387 -2.05 14.89 -15.56
N THR A 388 -1.07 14.96 -14.67
CA THR A 388 0.33 14.67 -14.99
C THR A 388 0.97 13.68 -14.04
N LYS A 389 0.48 13.56 -12.81
CA LYS A 389 1.04 12.65 -11.80
C LYS A 389 -0.06 11.80 -11.21
N ALA A 390 0.20 10.52 -10.99
CA ALA A 390 -0.68 9.65 -10.25
C ALA A 390 0.08 8.57 -9.46
N VAL A 391 -0.53 8.10 -8.39
CA VAL A 391 -0.10 6.91 -7.65
C VAL A 391 -1.30 5.99 -7.49
N VAL A 392 -1.10 4.71 -7.78
CA VAL A 392 -2.03 3.61 -7.44
C VAL A 392 -1.21 2.55 -6.71
N GLY A 393 -1.70 2.05 -5.58
CA GLY A 393 -0.95 1.06 -4.81
C GLY A 393 -1.71 0.51 -3.60
N THR A 394 -0.96 0.11 -2.58
CA THR A 394 -1.49 -0.51 -1.36
C THR A 394 -1.49 0.42 -0.14
N ILE A 395 -0.73 1.53 -0.19
CA ILE A 395 -0.44 2.42 0.94
C ILE A 395 -1.68 3.23 1.34
N ASN A 396 -2.26 2.96 2.51
CA ASN A 396 -3.34 3.75 3.10
C ASN A 396 -2.82 5.03 3.78
N LEU A 397 -3.70 6.00 4.01
CA LEU A 397 -3.43 7.17 4.84
C LEU A 397 -3.72 6.90 6.33
N ASP A 398 -3.04 5.91 6.90
CA ASP A 398 -3.09 5.59 8.33
C ASP A 398 -1.71 5.20 8.89
N TYR A 399 -1.56 5.29 10.22
CA TYR A 399 -0.30 4.96 10.90
C TYR A 399 0.23 3.57 10.58
N ARG A 400 -0.63 2.57 10.36
CA ARG A 400 -0.17 1.21 10.11
C ARG A 400 0.48 1.13 8.74
N SER A 401 -0.16 1.64 7.70
CA SER A 401 0.42 1.66 6.35
C SER A 401 1.65 2.57 6.26
N LEU A 402 1.67 3.70 6.98
CA LEU A 402 2.79 4.66 6.88
C LEU A 402 4.01 4.31 7.74
N TYR A 403 3.87 3.45 8.76
CA TYR A 403 4.96 3.16 9.71
C TYR A 403 5.19 1.69 10.02
N HIS A 404 4.22 0.81 9.76
CA HIS A 404 4.23 -0.54 10.30
C HIS A 404 4.12 -1.63 9.24
N HIS A 405 3.49 -1.38 8.11
CA HIS A 405 3.33 -2.38 7.06
C HIS A 405 4.38 -2.24 5.97
N PHE A 406 4.73 -3.37 5.36
CA PHE A 406 5.33 -3.35 4.03
C PHE A 406 4.24 -3.00 3.02
N GLU A 407 4.52 -2.03 2.17
CA GLU A 407 3.57 -1.51 1.19
C GLU A 407 4.25 -1.36 -0.18
N CYS A 408 3.48 -1.31 -1.26
CA CYS A 408 4.00 -1.02 -2.58
C CYS A 408 3.03 -0.21 -3.43
N ALA A 409 3.56 0.52 -4.39
CA ALA A 409 2.77 1.36 -5.27
C ALA A 409 3.48 1.60 -6.61
N THR A 410 2.70 2.10 -7.56
CA THR A 410 3.17 2.55 -8.86
C THR A 410 3.00 4.06 -8.95
N TYR A 411 4.11 4.79 -8.94
CA TYR A 411 4.10 6.22 -9.29
C TYR A 411 4.17 6.37 -10.82
N MET A 412 3.33 7.24 -11.36
CA MET A 412 3.17 7.47 -12.79
C MET A 412 3.31 8.96 -13.07
N TYR A 413 4.09 9.30 -14.09
CA TYR A 413 4.26 10.66 -14.56
C TYR A 413 4.07 10.74 -16.07
N ARG A 414 3.05 11.48 -16.51
CA ARG A 414 2.65 11.64 -17.92
C ARG A 414 2.43 10.32 -18.66
N THR A 415 1.94 9.29 -17.96
CA THR A 415 1.44 8.07 -18.60
C THR A 415 0.03 8.31 -19.14
N ALA A 416 -0.35 7.62 -20.21
CA ALA A 416 -1.65 7.83 -20.86
C ALA A 416 -2.85 7.53 -19.91
N CYS A 417 -2.70 6.54 -19.02
CA CYS A 417 -3.75 6.09 -18.11
C CYS A 417 -4.12 7.11 -17.02
N ILE A 418 -3.37 8.19 -16.82
CA ILE A 418 -3.71 9.22 -15.82
C ILE A 418 -5.08 9.84 -16.12
N SER A 419 -5.42 9.98 -17.40
CA SER A 419 -6.74 10.46 -17.82
C SER A 419 -7.87 9.53 -17.37
N ASP A 420 -7.68 8.20 -17.45
CA ASP A 420 -8.64 7.20 -16.96
C ASP A 420 -8.81 7.26 -15.44
N ILE A 421 -7.72 7.52 -14.70
CA ILE A 421 -7.75 7.70 -13.24
C ILE A 421 -8.54 8.96 -12.86
N THR A 422 -8.30 10.08 -13.55
CA THR A 422 -9.06 11.33 -13.33
C THR A 422 -10.54 11.13 -13.64
N GLU A 423 -10.87 10.44 -14.73
CA GLU A 423 -12.26 10.17 -15.11
C GLU A 423 -12.96 9.25 -14.10
N ASP A 424 -12.31 8.17 -13.66
CA ASP A 424 -12.86 7.30 -12.61
C ASP A 424 -13.11 8.05 -11.31
N PHE A 425 -12.19 8.94 -10.92
CA PHE A 425 -12.39 9.78 -9.75
C PHE A 425 -13.64 10.65 -9.89
N ASN A 426 -13.81 11.31 -11.04
CA ASN A 426 -14.97 12.16 -11.30
C ASN A 426 -16.29 11.36 -11.34
N GLN A 427 -16.28 10.15 -11.89
CA GLN A 427 -17.45 9.27 -11.92
C GLN A 427 -17.81 8.75 -10.51
N THR A 428 -16.81 8.41 -9.71
CA THR A 428 -16.99 8.02 -8.31
C THR A 428 -17.55 9.20 -7.50
N LEU A 429 -17.01 10.41 -7.72
CA LEU A 429 -17.44 11.63 -7.03
C LEU A 429 -18.93 11.94 -7.22
N LYS A 430 -19.51 11.66 -8.40
CA LYS A 430 -20.94 11.83 -8.68
C LYS A 430 -21.84 10.98 -7.80
N GLN A 431 -21.31 9.88 -7.25
CA GLN A 431 -22.02 8.96 -6.36
C GLN A 431 -21.75 9.26 -4.88
N CYS A 432 -20.97 10.30 -4.58
CA CYS A 432 -20.62 10.66 -3.22
C CYS A 432 -21.52 11.75 -2.65
N GLN A 433 -21.64 11.75 -1.33
CA GLN A 433 -22.23 12.84 -0.57
C GLN A 433 -21.13 13.76 -0.04
N ARG A 434 -21.26 15.07 -0.28
CA ARG A 434 -20.32 16.06 0.27
C ARG A 434 -20.44 16.17 1.79
N VAL A 435 -19.32 16.07 2.49
CA VAL A 435 -19.24 16.30 3.92
C VAL A 435 -19.20 17.81 4.21
N THR A 436 -19.94 18.23 5.24
CA THR A 436 -19.98 19.62 5.70
C THR A 436 -19.85 19.68 7.22
N ARG A 437 -19.55 20.86 7.77
CA ARG A 437 -19.61 21.09 9.22
C ARG A 437 -20.99 20.72 9.81
N ALA A 438 -22.06 20.95 9.05
CA ALA A 438 -23.42 20.59 9.45
C ALA A 438 -23.65 19.06 9.46
N SER A 439 -23.14 18.32 8.46
CA SER A 439 -23.26 16.85 8.45
C SER A 439 -22.47 16.22 9.60
N LEU A 440 -21.26 16.72 9.88
CA LEU A 440 -20.45 16.27 11.02
C LEU A 440 -21.13 16.49 12.38
N ARG A 441 -21.89 17.58 12.53
CA ARG A 441 -22.69 17.83 13.74
C ARG A 441 -23.86 16.85 13.87
N LYS A 442 -24.39 16.33 12.76
CA LYS A 442 -25.48 15.33 12.75
C LYS A 442 -25.00 13.88 12.94
N GLU A 443 -23.69 13.65 12.95
CA GLU A 443 -23.12 12.31 13.20
C GLU A 443 -23.57 11.70 14.52
N LYS A 444 -23.69 10.36 14.52
CA LYS A 444 -24.11 9.59 15.70
C LYS A 444 -23.19 9.88 16.89
N LEU A 445 -23.80 10.04 18.07
CA LEU A 445 -23.05 10.34 19.30
C LEU A 445 -22.01 9.25 19.62
N THR A 446 -22.35 7.99 19.37
CA THR A 446 -21.43 6.86 19.52
C THR A 446 -20.19 7.03 18.64
N THR A 447 -20.35 7.33 17.35
CA THR A 447 -19.23 7.60 16.43
C THR A 447 -18.35 8.73 16.94
N LYS A 448 -18.94 9.82 17.43
CA LYS A 448 -18.18 10.97 17.97
C LYS A 448 -17.36 10.59 19.21
N ILE A 449 -17.98 9.92 20.18
CA ILE A 449 -17.32 9.52 21.44
C ILE A 449 -16.22 8.49 21.14
N THR A 450 -16.52 7.47 20.33
CA THR A 450 -15.52 6.48 19.89
C THR A 450 -14.32 7.17 19.25
N GLY A 451 -14.54 8.09 18.30
CA GLY A 451 -13.45 8.83 17.67
C GLY A 451 -12.59 9.63 18.65
N ILE A 452 -13.19 10.26 19.67
CA ILE A 452 -12.46 11.01 20.70
C ILE A 452 -11.57 10.08 21.54
N VAL A 453 -12.14 8.98 22.05
CA VAL A 453 -11.41 8.02 22.89
C VAL A 453 -10.28 7.36 22.11
N VAL A 454 -10.57 6.92 20.89
CA VAL A 454 -9.63 6.20 20.04
C VAL A 454 -8.48 7.11 19.58
N LYS A 455 -8.71 8.42 19.38
CA LYS A 455 -7.64 9.37 18.99
C LYS A 455 -6.48 9.41 19.99
N LEU A 456 -6.73 9.15 21.28
CA LEU A 456 -5.69 9.12 22.32
C LEU A 456 -4.69 7.97 22.13
N VAL A 457 -5.14 6.87 21.52
CA VAL A 457 -4.36 5.65 21.31
C VAL A 457 -4.13 5.37 19.83
N ALA A 458 -4.43 6.31 18.94
CA ALA A 458 -4.34 6.14 17.49
C ALA A 458 -2.97 5.62 16.99
N PRO A 459 -1.82 6.08 17.51
CA PRO A 459 -0.52 5.54 17.09
C PRO A 459 -0.22 4.12 17.60
N LEU A 460 -1.05 3.58 18.49
CA LEU A 460 -0.94 2.19 18.98
C LEU A 460 -1.87 1.23 18.22
N LEU A 461 -2.67 1.71 17.27
CA LEU A 461 -3.70 0.93 16.56
C LEU A 461 -3.25 0.41 15.20
#